data_AF-A0A0P7DER7-F1
#
_entry.id   AF-A0A0P7DER7-F1
#
_cell.length_a   1.000
_cell.length_b   1.000
_cell.length_c   1.000
_cell.angle_alpha   90.00
_cell.angle_beta   90.00
_cell.angle_gamma   90.00
#
_symmetry.space_group_name_H-M   'P 1'
#
loop_
_entity.id
_entity.type
_entity.pdbx_description
1 polymer ?
#
loop_
_entity_poly.entity_id
_entity_poly.type
_entity_poly.pdbx_seq_one_letter_code
_entity_poly.pdbx_strand_id
1 'polypeptide(L)'
;MSLYVNHPRYGCKPIRSGYQYSVTDINNSYWRYKHVKFLVGTAIPANTEKQNYGVYPREKYIDIEELCEVCNRPFIFFALEQKYWFEVLRFYIDAHCTKCIDCRKSEQKINRLQKSYCDLVTNKNRTSKQNETIKKLFVELTRLGIIKHKNNPSFRDKL
;
A
#
# COMPACT_ATOMS: atom_id res chain seq x y z
N MET A 1 -21.73 -6.00 12.35
CA MET A 1 -20.29 -6.00 12.02
C MET A 1 -20.10 -5.30 10.67
N SER A 2 -19.05 -4.48 10.52
CA SER A 2 -18.70 -3.91 9.22
C SER A 2 -18.11 -5.01 8.32
N LEU A 3 -18.56 -5.08 7.07
CA LEU A 3 -18.04 -6.05 6.10
C LEU A 3 -16.57 -5.76 5.76
N TYR A 4 -16.20 -4.49 5.60
CA TYR A 4 -14.88 -4.07 5.12
C TYR A 4 -13.92 -3.65 6.24
N VAL A 5 -12.63 -3.85 6.00
CA VAL A 5 -11.54 -3.30 6.83
C VAL A 5 -11.67 -1.77 6.94
N ASN A 6 -11.51 -1.24 8.16
CA ASN A 6 -11.62 0.19 8.42
C ASN A 6 -10.40 0.97 7.91
N HIS A 7 -10.62 1.82 6.91
CA HIS A 7 -9.61 2.76 6.43
C HIS A 7 -9.53 3.97 7.39
N PRO A 8 -8.33 4.36 7.86
CA PRO A 8 -8.17 5.42 8.87
C PRO A 8 -8.69 6.80 8.42
N ARG A 9 -8.77 7.04 7.10
CA ARG A 9 -9.28 8.30 6.54
C ARG A 9 -10.69 8.22 5.98
N TYR A 10 -11.11 7.05 5.50
CA TYR A 10 -12.33 6.89 4.69
C TYR A 10 -13.37 6.01 5.37
N GLY A 11 -13.04 5.43 6.53
CA GLY A 11 -13.90 4.51 7.24
C GLY A 11 -13.98 3.14 6.57
N CYS A 12 -15.10 2.47 6.78
CA CYS A 12 -15.33 1.08 6.35
C CYS A 12 -16.57 0.94 5.45
N LYS A 13 -17.07 2.05 4.89
CA LYS A 13 -18.27 2.08 4.05
C LYS A 13 -18.00 2.85 2.76
N PRO A 14 -18.66 2.50 1.64
CA PRO A 14 -18.54 3.23 0.39
C PRO A 14 -18.90 4.71 0.57
N ILE A 15 -18.20 5.62 -0.12
CA ILE A 15 -18.43 7.06 -0.02
C ILE A 15 -19.21 7.53 -1.26
N ARG A 16 -20.47 7.92 -1.05
CA ARG A 16 -21.30 8.50 -2.12
C ARG A 16 -20.71 9.83 -2.59
N SER A 17 -20.55 9.97 -3.90
CA SER A 17 -19.87 11.12 -4.48
C SER A 17 -20.80 12.24 -4.97
N GLY A 18 -22.09 11.93 -5.15
CA GLY A 18 -23.08 12.85 -5.72
C GLY A 18 -23.05 12.94 -7.26
N TYR A 19 -22.02 12.40 -7.92
CA TYR A 19 -21.97 12.33 -9.38
C TYR A 19 -22.85 11.21 -9.92
N GLN A 20 -23.52 11.48 -11.04
CA GLN A 20 -24.32 10.50 -11.76
C GLN A 20 -23.56 10.02 -13.00
N TYR A 21 -22.85 8.90 -12.85
CA TYR A 21 -22.22 8.20 -13.97
C TYR A 21 -22.92 6.87 -14.20
N SER A 22 -23.20 6.53 -15.45
CA SER A 22 -23.73 5.22 -15.77
C SER A 22 -22.65 4.14 -15.59
N VAL A 23 -23.09 2.88 -15.43
CA VAL A 23 -22.17 1.72 -15.40
C VAL A 23 -21.33 1.66 -16.69
N THR A 24 -21.91 2.03 -17.83
CA THR A 24 -21.22 2.10 -19.12
C THR A 24 -20.12 3.16 -19.12
N ASP A 25 -20.39 4.37 -18.59
CA ASP A 25 -19.40 5.45 -18.49
C ASP A 25 -18.23 5.07 -17.59
N ILE A 26 -18.51 4.34 -16.50
CA ILE A 26 -17.50 3.81 -15.61
C ILE A 26 -16.68 2.75 -16.35
N ASN A 27 -17.29 1.72 -16.93
CA ASN A 27 -16.58 0.65 -17.63
C ASN A 27 -15.69 1.14 -18.78
N ASN A 28 -16.07 2.24 -19.44
CA ASN A 28 -15.29 2.82 -20.53
C ASN A 28 -14.16 3.75 -20.03
N SER A 29 -14.20 4.19 -18.76
CA SER A 29 -13.21 5.13 -18.21
C SER A 29 -11.85 4.52 -17.86
N TYR A 30 -11.78 3.18 -17.76
CA TYR A 30 -10.54 2.43 -17.57
C TYR A 30 -10.73 0.94 -17.84
N TRP A 31 -9.78 0.32 -18.54
CA TRP A 31 -9.88 -1.06 -19.04
C TRP A 31 -10.18 -2.10 -17.95
N ARG A 32 -9.62 -1.94 -16.73
CA ARG A 32 -9.80 -2.93 -15.65
C ARG A 32 -11.19 -2.90 -15.03
N TYR A 33 -11.97 -1.82 -15.20
CA TYR A 33 -13.27 -1.71 -14.52
C TYR A 33 -14.27 -2.78 -14.95
N LYS A 34 -14.12 -3.35 -16.15
CA LYS A 34 -14.89 -4.52 -16.60
C LYS A 34 -14.64 -5.81 -15.82
N HIS A 35 -13.57 -5.87 -15.03
CA HIS A 35 -13.08 -7.07 -14.36
C HIS A 35 -13.03 -6.96 -12.83
N VAL A 36 -13.53 -5.85 -12.26
CA VAL A 36 -13.54 -5.64 -10.81
C VAL A 36 -14.93 -5.31 -10.31
N LYS A 37 -15.18 -5.61 -9.03
CA LYS A 37 -16.43 -5.27 -8.37
C LYS A 37 -16.34 -3.84 -7.83
N PHE A 38 -16.91 -2.89 -8.55
CA PHE A 38 -16.99 -1.49 -8.11
C PHE A 38 -18.36 -1.14 -7.53
N LEU A 39 -18.39 -0.11 -6.70
CA LEU A 39 -19.57 0.34 -5.98
C LEU A 39 -20.19 1.55 -6.68
N VAL A 40 -21.31 1.34 -7.38
CA VAL A 40 -22.00 2.39 -8.17
C VAL A 40 -22.36 3.59 -7.29
N GLY A 41 -22.22 4.80 -7.82
CA GLY A 41 -22.53 6.07 -7.15
C GLY A 41 -21.45 6.58 -6.18
N THR A 42 -20.25 5.99 -6.24
CA THR A 42 -19.05 6.46 -5.53
C THR A 42 -18.02 7.09 -6.48
N ALA A 43 -18.30 7.08 -7.79
CA ALA A 43 -17.36 7.52 -8.79
C ALA A 43 -17.11 9.04 -8.73
N ILE A 44 -15.85 9.45 -8.89
CA ILE A 44 -15.40 10.84 -8.93
C ILE A 44 -14.57 11.09 -10.19
N PRO A 45 -14.55 12.33 -10.72
CA PRO A 45 -13.70 12.68 -11.84
C PRO A 45 -12.21 12.68 -11.44
N ALA A 46 -11.37 12.17 -12.35
CA ALA A 46 -9.93 12.27 -12.26
C ALA A 46 -9.40 13.52 -12.98
N ASN A 47 -8.24 14.00 -12.55
CA ASN A 47 -7.43 14.92 -13.35
C ASN A 47 -6.33 14.11 -14.06
N THR A 48 -6.53 13.90 -15.36
CA THR A 48 -5.66 13.04 -16.18
C THR A 48 -4.28 13.64 -16.43
N GLU A 49 -4.15 14.98 -16.44
CA GLU A 49 -2.84 15.68 -16.54
C GLU A 49 -1.94 15.37 -15.33
N LYS A 50 -2.56 15.05 -14.20
CA LYS A 50 -1.85 14.67 -12.97
C LYS A 50 -1.50 13.19 -12.89
N GLN A 51 -1.82 12.37 -13.90
CA GLN A 51 -1.52 10.95 -13.88
C GLN A 51 -0.16 10.62 -14.51
N ASN A 52 0.33 9.42 -14.17
CA ASN A 52 1.49 8.80 -14.80
C ASN A 52 1.01 7.52 -15.52
N TYR A 53 0.93 7.54 -16.84
CA TYR A 53 0.36 6.45 -17.64
C TYR A 53 1.12 6.27 -18.96
N GLY A 54 1.10 5.05 -19.50
CA GLY A 54 1.78 4.70 -20.75
C GLY A 54 0.90 4.86 -21.98
N VAL A 55 -0.35 4.35 -21.93
CA VAL A 55 -1.24 4.32 -23.11
C VAL A 55 -2.39 5.33 -22.98
N TYR A 56 -3.29 5.12 -22.02
CA TYR A 56 -4.45 5.99 -21.79
C TYR A 56 -4.64 6.26 -20.30
N PRO A 57 -5.11 7.46 -19.91
CA PRO A 57 -5.35 7.79 -18.52
C PRO A 57 -6.58 7.06 -17.95
N ARG A 58 -6.77 7.14 -16.63
CA ARG A 58 -8.04 6.81 -15.96
C ARG A 58 -8.88 8.05 -15.87
N GLU A 59 -10.03 8.13 -16.54
CA GLU A 59 -10.85 9.35 -16.48
C GLU A 59 -11.63 9.51 -15.17
N LYS A 60 -11.89 8.39 -14.48
CA LYS A 60 -12.74 8.34 -13.29
C LYS A 60 -12.11 7.38 -12.28
N TYR A 61 -12.28 7.69 -11.00
CA TYR A 61 -12.02 6.76 -9.90
C TYR A 61 -13.33 6.35 -9.27
N ILE A 62 -13.41 5.13 -8.78
CA ILE A 62 -14.62 4.57 -8.17
C ILE A 62 -14.21 3.67 -7.01
N ASP A 63 -15.02 3.57 -5.95
CA ASP A 63 -14.74 2.62 -4.86
C ASP A 63 -14.77 1.20 -5.42
N ILE A 64 -13.67 0.46 -5.25
CA ILE A 64 -13.53 -0.94 -5.70
C ILE A 64 -13.47 -1.84 -4.48
N GLU A 65 -14.28 -2.89 -4.46
CA GLU A 65 -14.19 -3.97 -3.49
C GLU A 65 -13.06 -4.93 -3.86
N GLU A 66 -12.15 -5.15 -2.92
CA GLU A 66 -11.00 -6.02 -3.06
C GLU A 66 -10.91 -7.01 -1.89
N LEU A 67 -10.22 -8.13 -2.12
CA LEU A 67 -9.86 -9.08 -1.08
C LEU A 67 -8.38 -8.97 -0.76
N CYS A 68 -8.01 -8.77 0.51
CA CYS A 68 -6.61 -8.63 0.86
C CYS A 68 -5.86 -9.95 0.67
N GLU A 69 -4.82 -9.96 -0.17
CA GLU A 69 -4.02 -11.17 -0.47
C GLU A 69 -3.30 -11.77 0.75
N VAL A 70 -3.15 -11.01 1.84
CA VAL A 70 -2.43 -11.43 3.06
C VAL A 70 -3.37 -11.97 4.13
N CYS A 71 -4.46 -11.24 4.42
CA CYS A 71 -5.36 -11.58 5.54
C CYS A 71 -6.76 -12.02 5.10
N ASN A 72 -7.02 -12.06 3.79
CA ASN A 72 -8.30 -12.45 3.19
C ASN A 72 -9.52 -11.66 3.70
N ARG A 73 -9.31 -10.50 4.32
CA ARG A 73 -10.40 -9.61 4.70
C ARG A 73 -10.77 -8.72 3.52
N PRO A 74 -12.06 -8.53 3.22
CA PRO A 74 -12.49 -7.63 2.17
C PRO A 74 -12.22 -6.18 2.61
N PHE A 75 -11.84 -5.32 1.66
CA PHE A 75 -11.61 -3.91 1.88
C PHE A 75 -12.00 -3.10 0.65
N ILE A 76 -12.14 -1.79 0.83
CA ILE A 76 -12.44 -0.88 -0.28
C ILE A 76 -11.15 -0.16 -0.68
N PHE A 77 -10.80 -0.24 -1.96
CA PHE A 77 -9.84 0.70 -2.56
C PHE A 77 -10.61 1.95 -3.00
N PHE A 78 -10.62 2.95 -2.12
CA PHE A 78 -11.50 4.10 -2.27
C PHE A 78 -11.15 4.96 -3.49
N ALA A 79 -12.16 5.57 -4.11
CA ALA A 79 -11.98 6.51 -5.22
C ALA A 79 -11.08 7.70 -4.82
N LEU A 80 -11.25 8.20 -3.59
CA LEU A 80 -10.39 9.25 -3.01
C LEU A 80 -8.96 8.76 -2.75
N GLU A 81 -8.78 7.48 -2.43
CA GLU A 81 -7.47 6.88 -2.28
C GLU A 81 -6.74 6.77 -3.63
N GLN A 82 -7.44 6.29 -4.65
CA GLN A 82 -6.95 6.24 -6.03
C GLN A 82 -6.53 7.63 -6.51
N LYS A 83 -7.37 8.65 -6.28
CA LYS A 83 -7.05 10.04 -6.62
C LYS A 83 -5.74 10.50 -6.00
N TYR A 84 -5.55 10.24 -4.71
CA TYR A 84 -4.30 10.57 -4.04
C TYR A 84 -3.09 9.78 -4.59
N TRP A 85 -3.26 8.49 -4.82
CA TRP A 85 -2.20 7.62 -5.37
C TRP A 85 -1.70 8.08 -6.72
N PHE A 86 -2.63 8.33 -7.64
CA PHE A 86 -2.27 8.58 -9.03
C PHE A 86 -1.97 10.06 -9.31
N GLU A 87 -2.64 10.99 -8.65
CA GLU A 87 -2.46 12.42 -8.91
C GLU A 87 -1.42 13.09 -8.00
N VAL A 88 -1.24 12.60 -6.76
CA VAL A 88 -0.32 13.21 -5.79
C VAL A 88 0.96 12.40 -5.63
N LEU A 89 0.83 11.08 -5.38
CA LEU A 89 2.01 10.21 -5.27
C LEU A 89 2.59 9.82 -6.63
N ARG A 90 1.88 10.12 -7.73
CA ARG A 90 2.29 9.86 -9.12
C ARG A 90 2.59 8.39 -9.39
N PHE A 91 1.93 7.49 -8.66
CA PHE A 91 1.98 6.06 -8.96
C PHE A 91 1.48 5.84 -10.38
N TYR A 92 2.05 4.84 -11.05
CA TYR A 92 1.62 4.47 -12.39
C TYR A 92 0.16 4.01 -12.34
N ILE A 93 -0.67 4.45 -13.28
CA ILE A 93 -2.13 4.23 -13.21
C ILE A 93 -2.53 2.75 -13.18
N ASP A 94 -1.68 1.83 -13.65
CA ASP A 94 -2.01 0.39 -13.63
C ASP A 94 -1.72 -0.27 -12.28
N ALA A 95 -1.11 0.47 -11.33
CA ALA A 95 -0.93 0.01 -9.97
C ALA A 95 -2.28 -0.32 -9.32
N HIS A 96 -2.29 -1.42 -8.57
CA HIS A 96 -3.49 -1.97 -7.92
C HIS A 96 -3.28 -2.10 -6.42
N CYS A 97 -4.32 -1.83 -5.64
CA CYS A 97 -4.26 -2.04 -4.21
C CYS A 97 -4.67 -3.49 -3.92
N THR A 98 -3.70 -4.39 -3.69
CA THR A 98 -3.95 -5.82 -3.40
C THR A 98 -3.99 -6.13 -1.89
N LYS A 99 -3.60 -5.17 -1.05
CA LYS A 99 -3.50 -5.32 0.41
C LYS A 99 -4.35 -4.27 1.13
N CYS A 100 -5.09 -4.70 2.15
CA CYS A 100 -5.80 -3.78 3.03
C CYS A 100 -4.83 -2.84 3.76
N ILE A 101 -5.35 -1.74 4.32
CA ILE A 101 -4.53 -0.72 4.99
C ILE A 101 -3.71 -1.27 6.16
N ASP A 102 -4.24 -2.21 6.94
CA ASP A 102 -3.54 -2.79 8.08
C ASP A 102 -2.30 -3.57 7.61
N CYS A 103 -2.48 -4.40 6.57
CA CYS A 103 -1.40 -5.17 5.98
C CYS A 103 -0.35 -4.27 5.31
N ARG A 104 -0.77 -3.22 4.58
CA ARG A 104 0.15 -2.23 3.99
C ARG A 104 0.95 -1.48 5.06
N LYS A 105 0.33 -1.10 6.18
CA LYS A 105 1.02 -0.45 7.30
C LYS A 105 2.01 -1.38 7.99
N SER A 106 1.63 -2.65 8.17
CA SER A 106 2.53 -3.67 8.73
C SER A 106 3.77 -3.87 7.84
N GLU A 107 3.56 -4.01 6.53
CA GLU A 107 4.65 -4.11 5.55
C GLU A 107 5.53 -2.86 5.52
N GLN A 108 4.94 -1.66 5.53
CA GLN A 108 5.69 -0.41 5.60
C GLN A 108 6.55 -0.33 6.87
N LYS A 109 6.05 -0.81 8.02
CA LYS A 109 6.82 -0.88 9.26
C LYS A 109 8.02 -1.81 9.10
N ILE A 110 7.81 -3.01 8.55
CA ILE A 110 8.88 -3.98 8.29
C ILE A 110 9.94 -3.41 7.34
N ASN A 111 9.51 -2.81 6.23
CA ASN A 111 10.42 -2.20 5.24
C ASN A 111 11.25 -1.08 5.85
N ARG A 112 10.67 -0.25 6.75
CA ARG A 112 11.42 0.79 7.47
C ARG A 112 12.48 0.18 8.39
N LEU A 113 12.13 -0.87 9.15
CA LEU A 113 13.08 -1.56 10.03
C LEU A 113 14.24 -2.16 9.23
N GLN A 114 13.94 -2.84 8.12
CA GLN A 114 14.95 -3.42 7.23
C GLN A 114 15.85 -2.35 6.63
N LYS A 115 15.27 -1.25 6.12
CA LYS A 115 16.04 -0.14 5.56
C LYS A 115 16.98 0.46 6.60
N SER A 116 16.47 0.80 7.79
CA SER A 116 17.31 1.34 8.88
C SER A 116 18.42 0.37 9.30
N TYR A 117 18.14 -0.93 9.33
CA TYR A 117 19.16 -1.94 9.61
C TYR A 117 20.24 -1.96 8.52
N CYS A 118 19.86 -2.03 7.24
CA CYS A 118 20.79 -2.04 6.12
C CYS A 118 21.64 -0.76 6.05
N ASP A 119 21.03 0.41 6.20
CA ASP A 119 21.70 1.72 6.18
C ASP A 119 22.78 1.79 7.29
N LEU A 120 22.48 1.27 8.48
CA LEU A 120 23.45 1.24 9.58
C LEU A 120 24.53 0.17 9.37
N VAL A 121 24.18 -1.04 8.95
CA VAL A 121 25.16 -2.14 8.76
C VAL A 121 26.15 -1.85 7.64
N THR A 122 25.74 -1.09 6.62
CA THR A 122 26.62 -0.67 5.52
C THR A 122 27.51 0.53 5.86
N ASN A 123 27.16 1.31 6.88
CA ASN A 123 27.99 2.43 7.34
C ASN A 123 29.29 1.92 7.98
N LYS A 124 30.45 2.31 7.44
CA LYS A 124 31.78 1.93 7.96
C LYS A 124 32.20 2.72 9.20
N ASN A 125 31.68 3.94 9.37
CA ASN A 125 32.03 4.86 10.45
C ASN A 125 30.92 4.92 11.50
N ARG A 126 30.58 3.77 12.09
CA ARG A 126 29.52 3.68 13.10
C ARG A 126 30.01 4.13 14.47
N THR A 127 29.16 4.90 15.14
CA THR A 127 29.28 5.18 16.58
C THR A 127 28.84 3.97 17.42
N SER A 128 29.26 3.92 18.68
CA SER A 128 28.79 2.89 19.63
C SER A 128 27.26 2.85 19.75
N LYS A 129 26.61 4.02 19.80
CA LYS A 129 25.14 4.14 19.83
C LYS A 129 24.46 3.54 18.59
N GLN A 130 25.07 3.68 17.42
CA GLN A 130 24.57 3.05 16.19
C GLN A 130 24.72 1.53 16.25
N ASN A 131 25.81 1.01 16.83
CA ASN A 131 25.96 -0.44 17.04
C ASN A 131 24.88 -1.00 17.98
N GLU A 132 24.55 -0.31 19.08
CA GLU A 132 23.43 -0.70 19.95
C GLU A 132 22.09 -0.70 19.20
N THR A 133 21.88 0.29 18.34
CA THR A 133 20.66 0.38 17.51
C THR A 133 20.57 -0.80 16.55
N ILE A 134 21.68 -1.20 15.92
CA ILE A 134 21.73 -2.40 15.07
C ILE A 134 21.35 -3.64 15.88
N LYS A 135 21.89 -3.84 17.09
CA LYS A 135 21.55 -4.99 17.95
C LYS A 135 20.04 -5.05 18.20
N LYS A 136 19.41 -3.92 18.52
CA LYS A 136 17.95 -3.82 18.74
C LYS A 136 17.15 -4.14 17.47
N LEU A 137 17.54 -3.57 16.33
CA LEU A 137 16.88 -3.83 15.04
C LEU A 137 17.00 -5.30 14.62
N PHE A 138 18.17 -5.91 14.82
CA PHE A 138 18.40 -7.32 14.52
C PHE A 138 17.48 -8.24 15.33
N VAL A 139 17.36 -7.98 16.64
CA VAL A 139 16.45 -8.75 17.52
C VAL A 139 15.00 -8.62 17.03
N GLU A 140 14.54 -7.41 16.72
CA GLU A 140 13.16 -7.19 16.26
C GLU A 140 12.91 -7.86 14.89
N LEU A 141 13.84 -7.73 13.93
CA LEU A 141 13.72 -8.36 12.62
C LEU A 141 13.77 -9.89 12.69
N THR A 142 14.53 -10.44 13.65
CA THR A 142 14.55 -11.89 13.93
C THR A 142 13.23 -12.35 14.54
N ARG A 143 12.70 -11.59 15.51
CA ARG A 143 11.38 -11.86 16.14
C ARG A 143 10.24 -11.84 15.12
N LEU A 144 10.32 -10.94 14.15
CA LEU A 144 9.37 -10.85 13.03
C LEU A 144 9.58 -11.94 11.95
N GLY A 145 10.58 -12.82 12.10
CA GLY A 145 10.89 -13.89 11.15
C GLY A 145 11.50 -13.40 9.83
N ILE A 146 11.91 -12.14 9.75
CA ILE A 146 12.45 -11.51 8.53
C ILE A 146 13.92 -11.91 8.32
N ILE A 147 14.73 -11.82 9.38
CA ILE A 147 16.11 -12.32 9.36
C ILE A 147 16.09 -13.74 9.92
N LYS A 148 16.55 -14.69 9.12
CA LYS A 148 16.81 -16.06 9.60
C LYS A 148 18.15 -16.07 10.31
N HIS A 149 18.17 -16.55 11.55
CA HIS A 149 19.41 -16.88 12.24
C HIS A 149 20.04 -18.13 11.57
N LYS A 150 20.68 -17.97 10.41
CA LYS A 150 21.63 -18.99 9.97
C LYS A 150 22.77 -18.96 10.99
N ASN A 151 23.24 -20.14 11.42
CA ASN A 151 24.49 -20.32 12.14
C ASN A 151 25.65 -19.72 11.30
N ASN A 152 25.80 -18.41 11.30
CA ASN A 152 26.82 -17.68 10.56
C ASN A 152 27.81 -17.15 11.60
N PRO A 153 28.99 -17.78 11.74
CA PRO A 153 29.98 -17.45 12.78
C PRO A 153 30.38 -15.97 12.80
N SER A 154 30.26 -15.27 11.67
CA SER A 154 30.65 -13.87 11.50
C SER A 154 29.91 -12.84 12.38
N PHE A 155 28.81 -13.22 13.03
CA PHE A 155 28.08 -12.33 13.95
C PHE A 155 28.40 -12.54 15.43
N ARG A 156 29.01 -13.67 15.82
CA ARG A 156 29.43 -13.88 17.22
C ARG A 156 30.65 -13.04 17.60
N ASP A 157 31.51 -12.73 16.63
CA ASP A 157 32.84 -12.15 16.91
C ASP A 157 32.92 -10.63 16.76
N LYS A 158 31.78 -9.93 16.62
CA LYS A 158 31.72 -8.45 16.44
C LYS A 158 30.77 -7.73 17.40
N LEU A 159 30.40 -8.36 18.51
CA LEU A 159 29.65 -7.74 19.61
C LEU A 159 30.57 -7.28 20.73
#